data_AF-A0A844GM63-F1
#
_entry.id   AF-A0A844GM63-F1
#
_cell.length_a   1.000
_cell.length_b   1.000
_cell.length_c   1.000
_cell.angle_alpha   90.00
_cell.angle_beta   90.00
_cell.angle_gamma   90.00
#
_symmetry.space_group_name_H-M   'P 1'
#
loop_
_entity.id
_entity.type
_entity.pdbx_description
1 polymer ?
#
loop_
_entity_poly.entity_id
_entity_poly.type
_entity_poly.pdbx_seq_one_letter_code
_entity_poly.pdbx_strand_id
1 'polypeptide(L)'
;MEKTIFGVGIMPDQWPPKKIVELVSNNENGCLLCLQIDVQGCFVASVSEDGAVLHRETFNPVSVPPSARFIFCLAVSDQAFELYINGHSIPPLTSGVESISLPYSEEEGIQPSLVIPNLNPPSANNDEESFFLSTLQDIDFKAAAGDRYSLIRASGLLRQVLLDKILHMVNRNYKLPIKFNTIDFHNKPPTDIAISAHWQNLDPSYFPGAKTIQCSLDQFLGAPCLVFQGNKATVKDLIKACANAKGGVHLGKARIYSEQIVLDWDEAITLMGEKPSLIAIRGICRVALTGLKDLALEIMNRAI
;
A
#
# COMPACT_ATOMS: atom_id res chain seq x y z
N MET A 1 -2.60 11.23 24.51
CA MET A 1 -2.23 10.24 23.48
C MET A 1 -1.37 10.93 22.44
N GLU A 2 -0.06 10.69 22.44
CA GLU A 2 0.80 11.12 21.33
C GLU A 2 0.80 10.05 20.25
N LYS A 3 0.42 10.43 19.02
CA LYS A 3 0.27 9.49 17.92
C LYS A 3 0.57 10.16 16.60
N THR A 4 1.10 9.41 15.65
CA THR A 4 1.23 9.90 14.28
C THR A 4 0.80 8.81 13.31
N ILE A 5 -0.13 9.17 12.44
CA ILE A 5 -0.60 8.33 11.35
C ILE A 5 -0.12 8.95 10.05
N PHE A 6 0.61 8.15 9.29
CA PHE A 6 1.07 8.49 7.96
C PHE A 6 0.43 7.54 6.95
N GLY A 7 -0.12 8.10 5.88
CA GLY A 7 -0.80 7.32 4.86
C GLY A 7 -0.80 7.99 3.51
N VAL A 8 -1.28 7.24 2.53
CA VAL A 8 -1.29 7.64 1.13
C VAL A 8 -2.68 7.37 0.61
N GLY A 9 -3.32 8.43 0.13
CA GLY A 9 -4.71 8.43 -0.30
C GLY A 9 -4.83 8.81 -1.77
N ILE A 10 -6.00 8.52 -2.31
CA ILE A 10 -6.48 9.03 -3.59
C ILE A 10 -7.69 9.89 -3.25
N MET A 11 -7.69 11.13 -3.75
CA MET A 11 -8.84 12.02 -3.59
C MET A 11 -10.06 11.39 -4.26
N PRO A 12 -11.28 11.68 -3.79
CA PRO A 12 -12.49 11.22 -4.45
C PRO A 12 -12.55 11.63 -5.93
N ASP A 13 -13.17 10.81 -6.76
CA ASP A 13 -13.35 11.07 -8.21
C ASP A 13 -14.25 12.28 -8.51
N GLN A 14 -14.86 12.86 -7.47
CA GLN A 14 -15.57 14.14 -7.50
C GLN A 14 -15.09 14.98 -6.33
N TRP A 15 -14.66 16.22 -6.61
CA TRP A 15 -14.15 17.14 -5.60
C TRP A 15 -14.93 18.46 -5.58
N PRO A 16 -15.39 18.94 -4.40
CA PRO A 16 -15.52 18.20 -3.14
C PRO A 16 -16.38 16.93 -3.26
N PRO A 17 -16.26 15.96 -2.34
CA PRO A 17 -17.03 14.73 -2.42
C PRO A 17 -18.52 14.96 -2.10
N LYS A 18 -19.41 14.15 -2.69
CA LYS A 18 -20.86 14.21 -2.44
C LYS A 18 -21.30 13.61 -1.09
N LYS A 19 -20.39 12.91 -0.42
CA LYS A 19 -20.60 12.25 0.87
C LYS A 19 -19.30 12.31 1.67
N ILE A 20 -19.39 12.13 2.99
CA ILE A 20 -18.21 12.00 3.84
C ILE A 20 -17.39 10.78 3.37
N VAL A 21 -16.08 10.97 3.25
CA VAL A 21 -15.13 9.92 2.86
C VAL A 21 -14.17 9.70 4.02
N GLU A 22 -14.17 8.48 4.57
CA GLU A 22 -13.16 8.09 5.56
C GLU A 22 -11.82 7.82 4.88
N LEU A 23 -10.77 8.49 5.34
CA LEU A 23 -9.41 8.30 4.85
C LEU A 23 -8.62 7.31 5.69
N VAL A 24 -8.72 7.47 7.00
CA VAL A 24 -8.12 6.54 7.94
C VAL A 24 -8.95 6.46 9.21
N SER A 25 -9.08 5.26 9.73
CA SER A 25 -9.53 5.02 11.09
C SER A 25 -8.50 4.16 11.81
N ASN A 26 -8.25 4.48 13.08
CA ASN A 26 -7.44 3.69 13.98
C ASN A 26 -8.23 3.46 15.28
N ASN A 27 -8.50 2.20 15.61
CA ASN A 27 -9.12 1.80 16.87
C ASN A 27 -8.07 1.13 17.76
N GLU A 28 -7.76 1.77 18.88
CA GLU A 28 -6.86 1.25 19.89
C GLU A 28 -7.47 1.43 21.28
N ASN A 29 -7.61 0.33 22.02
CA ASN A 29 -8.13 0.32 23.39
C ASN A 29 -9.50 1.01 23.56
N GLY A 30 -10.39 0.88 22.57
CA GLY A 30 -11.73 1.52 22.61
C GLY A 30 -11.75 2.98 22.16
N CYS A 31 -10.58 3.59 21.92
CA CYS A 31 -10.46 4.92 21.35
C CYS A 31 -10.33 4.82 19.82
N LEU A 32 -11.23 5.49 19.11
CA LEU A 32 -11.26 5.59 17.65
C LEU A 32 -10.73 6.96 17.22
N LEU A 33 -9.56 6.99 16.60
CA LEU A 33 -9.05 8.13 15.84
C LEU A 33 -9.50 8.01 14.39
N CYS A 34 -10.10 9.06 13.83
CA CYS A 34 -10.58 9.09 12.46
C CYS A 34 -10.13 10.35 11.74
N LEU A 35 -9.76 10.21 10.47
CA LEU A 35 -9.57 11.32 9.53
C LEU A 35 -10.50 11.12 8.34
N GLN A 36 -11.31 12.12 8.05
CA GLN A 36 -12.31 12.09 6.98
C GLN A 36 -12.22 13.34 6.12
N ILE A 37 -12.82 13.29 4.93
CA ILE A 37 -13.10 14.46 4.09
C ILE A 37 -14.61 14.67 4.09
N ASP A 38 -15.06 15.88 4.43
CA ASP A 38 -16.48 16.23 4.38
C ASP A 38 -16.92 16.72 2.99
N VAL A 39 -18.19 17.06 2.85
CA VAL A 39 -18.79 17.46 1.57
C VAL A 39 -18.38 18.86 1.11
N GLN A 40 -17.66 19.60 1.94
CA GLN A 40 -17.09 20.91 1.64
C GLN A 40 -15.62 20.80 1.21
N GLY A 41 -15.04 19.61 1.24
CA GLY A 41 -13.62 19.39 0.92
C GLY A 41 -12.70 19.76 2.08
N CYS A 42 -13.24 19.86 3.30
CA CYS A 42 -12.47 20.01 4.52
C CYS A 42 -12.06 18.64 5.04
N PHE A 43 -10.85 18.55 5.57
CA PHE A 43 -10.46 17.41 6.37
C PHE A 43 -11.01 17.55 7.79
N VAL A 44 -11.45 16.46 8.39
CA VAL A 44 -11.97 16.41 9.75
C VAL A 44 -11.25 15.30 10.50
N ALA A 45 -10.50 15.67 11.54
CA ALA A 45 -9.93 14.73 12.48
C ALA A 45 -10.83 14.63 13.72
N SER A 46 -11.01 13.43 14.24
CA SER A 46 -11.75 13.21 15.49
C SER A 46 -11.18 12.05 16.29
N VAL A 47 -11.31 12.16 17.62
CA VAL A 47 -11.12 11.06 18.55
C VAL A 47 -12.44 10.82 19.27
N SER A 48 -12.89 9.58 19.28
CA SER A 48 -14.06 9.14 20.05
C SER A 48 -13.74 7.94 20.94
N GLU A 49 -14.46 7.83 22.06
CA GLU A 49 -14.40 6.71 23.00
C GLU A 49 -15.83 6.30 23.33
N ASP A 50 -16.14 5.00 23.24
CA ASP A 50 -17.49 4.45 23.44
C ASP A 50 -18.60 5.18 22.63
N GLY A 51 -18.23 5.67 21.45
CA GLY A 51 -19.11 6.41 20.55
C GLY A 51 -19.27 7.90 20.87
N ALA A 52 -18.76 8.38 21.99
CA ALA A 52 -18.73 9.81 22.33
C ALA A 52 -17.51 10.48 21.69
N VAL A 53 -17.72 11.58 20.96
CA VAL A 53 -16.62 12.37 20.38
C VAL A 53 -15.96 13.18 21.48
N LEU A 54 -14.72 12.84 21.82
CA LEU A 54 -13.92 13.53 22.84
C LEU A 54 -13.27 14.80 22.29
N HIS A 55 -12.75 14.71 21.06
CA HIS A 55 -12.11 15.83 20.39
C HIS A 55 -12.40 15.77 18.88
N ARG A 56 -12.56 16.94 18.26
CA ARG A 56 -12.82 17.07 16.84
C ARG A 56 -12.24 18.38 16.35
N GLU A 57 -11.54 18.32 15.23
CA GLU A 57 -11.01 19.48 14.54
C GLU A 57 -11.33 19.37 13.05
N THR A 58 -11.78 20.49 12.49
CA THR A 58 -11.97 20.65 11.06
C THR A 58 -10.86 21.54 10.55
N PHE A 59 -10.23 21.15 9.46
CA PHE A 59 -9.16 21.90 8.81
C PHE A 59 -9.71 22.74 7.66
N ASN A 60 -8.96 23.76 7.24
CA ASN A 60 -9.33 24.58 6.09
C ASN A 60 -9.56 23.70 4.84
N PRO A 61 -10.53 24.07 3.97
CA PRO A 61 -10.80 23.34 2.74
C PRO A 61 -9.58 23.34 1.84
N VAL A 62 -9.40 22.27 1.07
CA VAL A 62 -8.32 22.20 0.08
C VAL A 62 -8.87 22.18 -1.34
N SER A 63 -8.11 22.74 -2.27
CA SER A 63 -8.38 22.68 -3.71
C SER A 63 -7.39 21.74 -4.37
N VAL A 64 -7.91 20.62 -4.86
CA VAL A 64 -7.18 19.55 -5.53
C VAL A 64 -8.01 18.99 -6.68
N PRO A 65 -7.38 18.47 -7.74
CA PRO A 65 -8.12 17.77 -8.77
C PRO A 65 -8.79 16.49 -8.22
N PRO A 66 -9.92 16.07 -8.81
CA PRO A 66 -10.48 14.76 -8.55
C PRO A 66 -9.44 13.65 -8.80
N SER A 67 -9.51 12.58 -8.01
CA SER A 67 -8.59 11.44 -8.10
C SER A 67 -7.09 11.77 -7.92
N ALA A 68 -6.76 12.99 -7.49
CA ALA A 68 -5.37 13.36 -7.20
C ALA A 68 -4.80 12.50 -6.07
N ARG A 69 -3.55 12.10 -6.20
CA ARG A 69 -2.85 11.38 -5.13
C ARG A 69 -2.31 12.35 -4.11
N PHE A 70 -2.32 11.91 -2.86
CA PHE A 70 -1.72 12.67 -1.79
C PHE A 70 -1.16 11.77 -0.71
N ILE A 71 -0.13 12.30 -0.06
CA ILE A 71 0.39 11.81 1.20
C ILE A 71 -0.27 12.65 2.29
N PHE A 72 -0.73 12.00 3.36
CA PHE A 72 -1.17 12.71 4.56
C PHE A 72 -0.38 12.25 5.77
N CYS A 73 -0.15 13.19 6.69
CA CYS A 73 0.36 12.95 8.02
C CYS A 73 -0.58 13.63 9.01
N LEU A 74 -1.17 12.85 9.91
CA LEU A 74 -1.95 13.35 11.04
C LEU A 74 -1.15 13.08 12.31
N ALA A 75 -0.62 14.14 12.92
CA ALA A 75 -0.06 14.08 14.27
C ALA A 75 -1.13 14.45 15.28
N VAL A 76 -1.20 13.67 16.36
CA VAL A 76 -2.14 13.82 17.45
C VAL A 76 -1.34 14.01 18.73
N SER A 77 -1.65 15.07 19.46
CA SER A 77 -1.12 15.34 20.79
C SER A 77 -2.26 15.49 21.79
N ASP A 78 -1.94 15.68 23.08
CA ASP A 78 -2.95 15.98 24.10
C ASP A 78 -3.67 17.32 23.87
N GLN A 79 -3.10 18.21 23.04
CA GLN A 79 -3.55 19.60 22.92
C GLN A 79 -4.14 19.93 21.55
N ALA A 80 -3.78 19.21 20.50
CA ALA A 80 -4.17 19.55 19.13
C ALA A 80 -3.99 18.39 18.14
N PHE A 81 -4.65 18.53 16.99
CA PHE A 81 -4.31 17.81 15.77
C PHE A 81 -3.48 18.68 14.82
N GLU A 82 -2.46 18.08 14.21
CA GLU A 82 -1.70 18.71 13.12
C GLU A 82 -1.85 17.86 11.86
N LEU A 83 -2.36 18.47 10.79
CA LEU A 83 -2.52 17.82 9.51
C LEU A 83 -1.53 18.38 8.50
N TYR A 84 -0.85 17.47 7.80
CA TYR A 84 -0.01 17.78 6.66
C TYR A 84 -0.47 17.00 5.44
N ILE A 85 -0.63 17.68 4.30
CA ILE A 85 -0.91 17.05 3.00
C ILE A 85 0.22 17.38 2.03
N ASN A 86 0.86 16.36 1.46
CA ASN A 86 2.03 16.50 0.59
C ASN A 86 3.15 17.35 1.23
N GLY A 87 3.30 17.27 2.55
CA GLY A 87 4.27 18.06 3.32
C GLY A 87 3.82 19.49 3.67
N HIS A 88 2.66 19.94 3.18
CA HIS A 88 2.09 21.25 3.51
C HIS A 88 1.19 21.16 4.74
N SER A 89 1.45 22.01 5.73
CA SER A 89 0.58 22.12 6.91
C SER A 89 -0.79 22.68 6.51
N ILE A 90 -1.85 22.02 6.94
CA ILE A 90 -3.23 22.46 6.76
C ILE A 90 -3.70 23.00 8.12
N PRO A 91 -3.86 24.33 8.28
CA PRO A 91 -4.29 24.90 9.53
C PRO A 91 -5.77 24.58 9.84
N PRO A 92 -6.17 24.62 11.12
CA PRO A 92 -7.57 24.52 11.53
C PRO A 92 -8.47 25.53 10.81
N LEU A 93 -9.73 25.15 10.61
CA LEU A 93 -10.71 25.95 9.90
C LEU A 93 -10.92 27.29 10.59
N THR A 94 -10.71 28.37 9.84
CA THR A 94 -10.97 29.74 10.30
C THR A 94 -11.99 30.40 9.39
N SER A 95 -12.88 31.23 9.95
CA SER A 95 -13.98 31.82 9.19
C SER A 95 -13.46 32.72 8.05
N GLY A 96 -13.95 32.50 6.84
CA GLY A 96 -13.64 33.34 5.67
C GLY A 96 -12.36 32.99 4.92
N VAL A 97 -11.70 31.86 5.24
CA VAL A 97 -10.51 31.41 4.51
C VAL A 97 -10.90 30.70 3.20
N GLU A 98 -10.24 31.09 2.11
CA GLU A 98 -10.35 30.42 0.81
C GLU A 98 -9.65 29.06 0.83
N SER A 99 -10.03 28.17 -0.10
CA SER A 99 -9.43 26.84 -0.22
C SER A 99 -7.91 26.90 -0.42
N ILE A 100 -7.16 26.08 0.32
CA ILE A 100 -5.72 25.94 0.17
C ILE A 100 -5.43 25.11 -1.07
N SER A 101 -4.75 25.70 -2.06
CA SER A 101 -4.26 24.94 -3.21
C SER A 101 -3.07 24.09 -2.81
N LEU A 102 -3.17 22.78 -3.04
CA LEU A 102 -2.09 21.85 -2.75
C LEU A 102 -1.33 21.49 -4.02
N PRO A 103 0.01 21.35 -3.96
CA PRO A 103 0.71 20.73 -5.07
C PRO A 103 0.26 19.28 -5.20
N TYR A 104 0.02 18.85 -6.42
CA TYR A 104 -0.32 17.48 -6.78
C TYR A 104 0.51 17.06 -7.99
N SER A 105 0.66 15.75 -8.16
CA SER A 105 1.22 15.21 -9.40
C SER A 105 0.09 15.08 -10.42
N GLU A 106 0.26 15.69 -11.60
CA GLU A 106 -0.64 15.56 -12.76
C GLU A 106 -0.58 14.17 -13.41
N GLU A 107 0.30 13.27 -12.97
CA GLU A 107 0.35 11.93 -13.52
C GLU A 107 -1.02 11.26 -13.35
N GLU A 108 -1.60 10.86 -14.48
CA GLU A 108 -2.87 10.15 -14.54
C GLU A 108 -2.86 9.05 -13.47
N GLY A 109 -3.94 9.00 -12.68
CA GLY A 109 -4.11 7.92 -11.71
C GLY A 109 -3.84 6.59 -12.41
N ILE A 110 -3.01 5.72 -11.79
CA ILE A 110 -2.77 4.36 -12.28
C ILE A 110 -4.14 3.75 -12.47
N GLN A 111 -4.56 3.68 -13.73
CA GLN A 111 -5.64 2.82 -14.10
C GLN A 111 -5.14 1.41 -13.76
N PRO A 112 -5.96 0.58 -13.12
CA PRO A 112 -5.62 -0.82 -12.92
C PRO A 112 -5.43 -1.47 -14.29
N SER A 113 -4.18 -1.46 -14.75
CA SER A 113 -3.75 -2.00 -16.02
C SER A 113 -2.82 -3.17 -15.75
N LEU A 114 -2.87 -4.14 -16.66
CA LEU A 114 -1.93 -5.25 -16.65
C LEU A 114 -0.50 -4.72 -16.81
N VAL A 115 0.40 -5.19 -15.96
CA VAL A 115 1.82 -4.86 -16.00
C VAL A 115 2.53 -5.60 -17.13
N ILE A 116 2.12 -6.85 -17.38
CA ILE A 116 2.65 -7.68 -18.45
C ILE A 116 1.47 -8.08 -19.37
N PRO A 117 1.01 -7.17 -20.24
CA PRO A 117 -0.05 -7.51 -21.18
C PRO A 117 0.39 -8.64 -22.10
N ASN A 118 -0.54 -9.50 -22.49
CA ASN A 118 -0.35 -10.59 -23.45
C ASN A 118 0.57 -11.74 -22.99
N LEU A 119 0.65 -12.01 -21.67
CA LEU A 119 1.22 -13.28 -21.20
C LEU A 119 0.49 -14.46 -21.84
N ASN A 120 1.26 -15.36 -22.47
CA ASN A 120 0.74 -16.56 -23.14
C ASN A 120 1.39 -17.82 -22.55
N PRO A 121 0.90 -18.36 -21.42
CA PRO A 121 1.53 -19.52 -20.77
C PRO A 121 1.73 -20.75 -21.66
N PRO A 122 0.82 -21.10 -22.60
CA PRO A 122 1.02 -22.18 -23.57
C PRO A 122 2.26 -22.08 -24.46
N SER A 123 2.91 -20.91 -24.52
CA SER A 123 4.17 -20.74 -25.27
C SER A 123 5.39 -21.30 -24.52
N ALA A 124 5.30 -21.60 -23.22
CA ALA A 124 6.45 -22.12 -22.48
C ALA A 124 7.01 -23.44 -23.03
N ASN A 125 8.33 -23.62 -22.91
CA ASN A 125 9.02 -24.82 -23.41
C ASN A 125 8.91 -26.04 -22.46
N ASN A 126 8.52 -25.82 -21.20
CA ASN A 126 8.37 -26.85 -20.17
C ASN A 126 7.29 -26.46 -19.14
N ASP A 127 6.95 -27.42 -18.28
CA ASP A 127 5.92 -27.26 -17.25
C ASP A 127 6.28 -26.19 -16.22
N GLU A 128 7.55 -26.04 -15.82
CA GLU A 128 7.97 -25.03 -14.85
C GLU A 128 7.79 -23.60 -15.38
N GLU A 129 8.16 -23.37 -16.64
CA GLU A 129 7.96 -22.11 -17.34
C GLU A 129 6.47 -21.81 -17.53
N SER A 130 5.68 -22.81 -17.95
CA SER A 130 4.23 -22.67 -18.13
C SER A 130 3.55 -22.30 -16.82
N PHE A 131 3.94 -22.97 -15.73
CA PHE A 131 3.45 -22.69 -14.39
C PHE A 131 3.83 -21.27 -13.94
N PHE A 132 5.08 -20.84 -14.18
CA PHE A 132 5.53 -19.50 -13.84
C PHE A 132 4.76 -18.41 -14.60
N LEU A 133 4.64 -18.53 -15.93
CA LEU A 133 3.89 -17.57 -16.74
C LEU A 133 2.42 -17.51 -16.34
N SER A 134 1.78 -18.66 -16.10
CA SER A 134 0.40 -18.74 -15.61
C SER A 134 0.26 -18.03 -14.26
N THR A 135 1.23 -18.23 -13.37
CA THR A 135 1.22 -17.62 -12.04
C THR A 135 1.37 -16.09 -12.12
N LEU A 136 2.26 -15.58 -12.97
CA LEU A 136 2.40 -14.13 -13.19
C LEU A 136 1.12 -13.52 -13.76
N GLN A 137 0.53 -14.15 -14.77
CA GLN A 137 -0.73 -13.71 -15.35
C GLN A 137 -1.84 -13.64 -14.30
N ASP A 138 -1.93 -14.67 -13.45
CA ASP A 138 -2.90 -14.72 -12.37
C ASP A 138 -2.67 -13.64 -11.30
N ILE A 139 -1.42 -13.31 -10.98
CA ILE A 139 -1.07 -12.19 -10.09
C ILE A 139 -1.53 -10.87 -10.72
N ASP A 140 -1.24 -10.65 -12.01
CA ASP A 140 -1.56 -9.41 -12.73
C ASP A 140 -3.07 -9.16 -12.76
N PHE A 141 -3.85 -10.18 -13.13
CA PHE A 141 -5.32 -10.08 -13.13
C PHE A 141 -5.89 -9.79 -11.73
N LYS A 142 -5.39 -10.47 -10.70
CA LYS A 142 -5.89 -10.28 -9.32
C LYS A 142 -5.48 -8.92 -8.73
N ALA A 143 -4.27 -8.46 -9.05
CA ALA A 143 -3.81 -7.13 -8.65
C ALA A 143 -4.62 -6.02 -9.34
N ALA A 144 -4.96 -6.20 -10.62
CA ALA A 144 -5.80 -5.27 -11.37
C ALA A 144 -7.25 -5.25 -10.88
N ALA A 145 -7.84 -6.41 -10.57
CA ALA A 145 -9.19 -6.48 -9.98
C ALA A 145 -9.27 -5.72 -8.65
N GLY A 146 -8.23 -5.83 -7.82
CA GLY A 146 -8.02 -4.99 -6.64
C GLY A 146 -8.98 -5.26 -5.48
N ASP A 147 -9.96 -6.15 -5.62
CA ASP A 147 -10.86 -6.51 -4.53
C ASP A 147 -10.14 -7.34 -3.45
N ARG A 148 -10.72 -7.35 -2.24
CA ARG A 148 -10.17 -8.04 -1.07
C ARG A 148 -9.83 -9.50 -1.33
N TYR A 149 -10.73 -10.25 -1.98
CA TYR A 149 -10.51 -11.68 -2.22
C TYR A 149 -9.36 -11.88 -3.21
N SER A 150 -9.37 -11.15 -4.32
CA SER A 150 -8.31 -11.21 -5.32
C SER A 150 -6.93 -10.89 -4.74
N LEU A 151 -6.81 -9.85 -3.91
CA LEU A 151 -5.52 -9.48 -3.27
C LEU A 151 -5.04 -10.54 -2.27
N ILE A 152 -5.94 -11.14 -1.49
CA ILE A 152 -5.59 -12.27 -0.62
C ILE A 152 -5.06 -13.44 -1.46
N ARG A 153 -5.73 -13.79 -2.56
CA ARG A 153 -5.27 -14.87 -3.46
C ARG A 153 -3.93 -14.53 -4.13
N ALA A 154 -3.73 -13.27 -4.54
CA ALA A 154 -2.48 -12.81 -5.12
C ALA A 154 -1.30 -13.00 -4.15
N SER A 155 -1.50 -12.83 -2.84
CA SER A 155 -0.44 -13.09 -1.84
C SER A 155 0.03 -14.55 -1.82
N GLY A 156 -0.88 -15.51 -2.06
CA GLY A 156 -0.52 -16.93 -2.17
C GLY A 156 0.35 -17.22 -3.40
N LEU A 157 0.04 -16.58 -4.53
CA LEU A 157 0.81 -16.69 -5.76
C LEU A 157 2.17 -15.99 -5.65
N LEU A 158 2.23 -14.82 -5.01
CA LEU A 158 3.49 -14.14 -4.68
C LEU A 158 4.39 -15.03 -3.82
N ARG A 159 3.82 -15.72 -2.83
CA ARG A 159 4.57 -16.71 -2.03
C ARG A 159 5.15 -17.81 -2.93
N GLN A 160 4.35 -18.38 -3.81
CA GLN A 160 4.81 -19.43 -4.72
C GLN A 160 6.00 -18.96 -5.57
N VAL A 161 5.87 -17.80 -6.24
CA VAL A 161 6.89 -17.27 -7.15
C VAL A 161 8.15 -16.82 -6.40
N LEU A 162 7.98 -16.01 -5.35
CA LEU A 162 9.09 -15.30 -4.70
C LEU A 162 9.72 -16.06 -3.53
N LEU A 163 8.97 -16.95 -2.86
CA LEU A 163 9.43 -17.66 -1.66
C LEU A 163 9.64 -19.17 -1.88
N ASP A 164 8.77 -19.83 -2.65
CA ASP A 164 8.78 -21.29 -2.80
C ASP A 164 9.67 -21.77 -3.99
N LYS A 165 10.70 -20.98 -4.35
CA LYS A 165 11.78 -21.26 -5.33
C LYS A 165 11.43 -21.28 -6.81
N ILE A 166 10.17 -21.12 -7.22
CA ILE A 166 9.76 -21.16 -8.65
C ILE A 166 10.57 -20.18 -9.50
N LEU A 167 10.75 -18.95 -9.03
CA LEU A 167 11.60 -17.96 -9.71
C LEU A 167 13.03 -18.47 -9.96
N HIS A 168 13.66 -19.06 -8.94
CA HIS A 168 15.03 -19.58 -9.07
C HIS A 168 15.11 -20.79 -10.00
N MET A 169 14.09 -21.66 -9.99
CA MET A 169 14.02 -22.81 -10.87
C MET A 169 13.98 -22.38 -12.34
N VAL A 170 13.04 -21.48 -12.68
CA VAL A 170 12.87 -20.99 -14.04
C VAL A 170 14.08 -20.16 -14.48
N ASN A 171 14.52 -19.19 -13.67
CA ASN A 171 15.65 -18.32 -14.03
C ASN A 171 17.00 -19.05 -14.09
N ARG A 172 17.10 -20.33 -13.69
CA ARG A 172 18.34 -21.12 -13.82
C ARG A 172 18.80 -21.25 -15.27
N ASN A 173 17.86 -21.35 -16.21
CA ASN A 173 18.13 -21.52 -17.64
C ASN A 173 18.44 -20.18 -18.34
N TYR A 174 17.90 -19.09 -17.82
CA TYR A 174 18.00 -17.75 -18.41
C TYR A 174 19.12 -16.91 -17.79
N LYS A 175 19.38 -17.11 -16.49
CA LYS A 175 20.39 -16.41 -15.68
C LYS A 175 20.28 -14.89 -15.77
N LEU A 176 19.06 -14.37 -15.92
CA LEU A 176 18.83 -12.94 -16.00
C LEU A 176 19.04 -12.30 -14.61
N PRO A 177 19.71 -11.13 -14.54
CA PRO A 177 19.86 -10.40 -13.29
C PRO A 177 18.52 -9.74 -12.92
N ILE A 178 17.69 -10.45 -12.15
CA ILE A 178 16.39 -9.94 -11.70
C ILE A 178 16.58 -8.81 -10.68
N LYS A 179 15.93 -7.67 -10.93
CA LYS A 179 15.95 -6.48 -10.07
C LYS A 179 14.53 -5.97 -9.84
N PHE A 180 14.26 -5.55 -8.61
CA PHE A 180 12.98 -4.97 -8.21
C PHE A 180 13.16 -3.48 -7.99
N ASN A 181 12.45 -2.65 -8.76
CA ASN A 181 12.45 -1.20 -8.58
C ASN A 181 11.43 -0.83 -7.50
N THR A 182 11.90 -0.26 -6.40
CA THR A 182 11.06 0.18 -5.27
C THR A 182 11.34 1.63 -4.93
N ILE A 183 10.45 2.24 -4.15
CA ILE A 183 10.79 3.48 -3.44
C ILE A 183 11.97 3.20 -2.49
N ASP A 184 12.83 4.20 -2.30
CA ASP A 184 13.93 4.16 -1.34
C ASP A 184 13.37 4.05 0.10
N PHE A 185 13.43 2.84 0.65
CA PHE A 185 13.00 2.53 2.02
C PHE A 185 14.13 2.62 3.05
N HIS A 186 15.31 3.07 2.65
CA HIS A 186 16.41 3.31 3.60
C HIS A 186 16.27 4.66 4.32
N ASN A 187 15.63 5.64 3.67
CA ASN A 187 15.40 6.94 4.27
C ASN A 187 14.12 6.87 5.13
N LYS A 188 14.26 7.21 6.41
CA LYS A 188 13.09 7.46 7.26
C LYS A 188 12.36 8.70 6.75
N PRO A 189 11.05 8.83 7.00
CA PRO A 189 10.37 10.12 6.87
C PRO A 189 11.19 11.20 7.61
N PRO A 190 11.29 12.43 7.08
CA PRO A 190 12.15 13.49 7.63
C PRO A 190 11.64 14.07 8.97
N THR A 191 10.95 13.29 9.78
CA THR A 191 10.32 13.74 11.02
C THR A 191 11.01 13.11 12.23
N ASP A 192 11.42 13.95 13.19
CA ASP A 192 11.83 13.53 14.55
C ASP A 192 10.67 12.95 15.38
N ILE A 193 9.52 12.74 14.75
CA ILE A 193 8.27 12.31 15.34
C ILE A 193 8.28 10.79 15.49
N ALA A 194 8.01 10.30 16.70
CA ALA A 194 7.88 8.87 16.98
C ALA A 194 6.64 8.31 16.26
N ILE A 195 6.86 7.55 15.18
CA ILE A 195 5.76 7.02 14.37
C ILE A 195 5.18 5.76 15.02
N SER A 196 3.96 5.86 15.52
CA SER A 196 3.21 4.74 16.13
C SER A 196 2.73 3.71 15.11
N ALA A 197 2.35 4.16 13.92
CA ALA A 197 1.93 3.29 12.81
C ALA A 197 2.32 3.93 11.47
N HIS A 198 3.03 3.18 10.63
CA HIS A 198 3.52 3.65 9.33
C HIS A 198 3.44 2.58 8.27
N TRP A 199 2.80 2.92 7.15
CA TRP A 199 2.79 2.11 5.94
C TRP A 199 3.64 2.75 4.86
N GLN A 200 4.53 1.95 4.30
CA GLN A 200 5.29 2.31 3.11
C GLN A 200 4.81 1.45 1.94
N ASN A 201 4.12 2.08 0.99
CA ASN A 201 3.90 1.48 -0.31
C ASN A 201 5.23 1.49 -1.07
N LEU A 202 5.67 0.33 -1.55
CA LEU A 202 6.96 0.19 -2.22
C LEU A 202 6.89 0.42 -3.73
N ASP A 203 5.69 0.50 -4.31
CA ASP A 203 5.48 0.71 -5.75
C ASP A 203 5.74 2.19 -6.13
N PRO A 204 6.80 2.49 -6.89
CA PRO A 204 7.12 3.85 -7.30
C PRO A 204 6.01 4.54 -8.07
N SER A 205 5.15 3.79 -8.77
CA SER A 205 4.09 4.38 -9.57
C SER A 205 3.03 5.09 -8.71
N TYR A 206 2.97 4.85 -7.40
CA TYR A 206 2.11 5.58 -6.48
C TYR A 206 2.70 6.94 -6.05
N PHE A 207 4.00 7.18 -6.25
CA PHE A 207 4.70 8.39 -5.81
C PHE A 207 5.62 8.91 -6.92
N PRO A 208 5.03 9.58 -7.92
CA PRO A 208 5.80 10.25 -8.94
C PRO A 208 6.83 11.20 -8.32
N GLY A 209 8.10 11.06 -8.72
CA GLY A 209 9.21 11.85 -8.19
C GLY A 209 9.81 11.36 -6.87
N ALA A 210 9.26 10.31 -6.25
CA ALA A 210 9.93 9.67 -5.12
C ALA A 210 11.26 9.06 -5.57
N LYS A 211 12.28 9.17 -4.71
CA LYS A 211 13.56 8.50 -4.95
C LYS A 211 13.34 6.99 -4.99
N THR A 212 13.82 6.34 -6.04
CA THR A 212 13.74 4.89 -6.20
C THR A 212 15.10 4.22 -6.02
N ILE A 213 15.06 2.93 -5.72
CA ILE A 213 16.23 2.04 -5.64
C ILE A 213 15.94 0.73 -6.37
N GLN A 214 16.99 0.11 -6.89
CA GLN A 214 16.92 -1.24 -7.44
C GLN A 214 17.42 -2.26 -6.40
N CYS A 215 16.56 -3.21 -6.07
CA CYS A 215 16.83 -4.23 -5.07
C CYS A 215 17.06 -5.61 -5.71
N SER A 216 17.92 -6.43 -5.10
CA SER A 216 17.88 -7.89 -5.30
C SER A 216 16.59 -8.49 -4.71
N LEU A 217 16.32 -9.77 -4.99
CA LEU A 217 15.18 -10.48 -4.38
C LEU A 217 15.24 -10.44 -2.85
N ASP A 218 16.39 -10.74 -2.26
CA ASP A 218 16.55 -10.75 -0.79
C ASP A 218 16.36 -9.35 -0.19
N GLN A 219 16.89 -8.32 -0.83
CA GLN A 219 16.69 -6.93 -0.41
C GLN A 219 15.21 -6.52 -0.50
N PHE A 220 14.53 -6.90 -1.58
CA PHE A 220 13.10 -6.63 -1.75
C PHE A 220 12.26 -7.35 -0.70
N LEU A 221 12.49 -8.65 -0.48
CA LEU A 221 11.78 -9.44 0.53
C LEU A 221 12.07 -8.97 1.97
N GLY A 222 13.26 -8.41 2.20
CA GLY A 222 13.67 -7.79 3.46
C GLY A 222 13.22 -6.34 3.65
N ALA A 223 12.65 -5.72 2.61
CA ALA A 223 12.21 -4.32 2.68
C ALA A 223 11.10 -4.16 3.73
N PRO A 224 11.22 -3.21 4.68
CA PRO A 224 10.14 -2.90 5.60
C PRO A 224 8.99 -2.25 4.82
N CYS A 225 7.81 -2.85 4.87
CA CYS A 225 6.61 -2.25 4.27
C CYS A 225 5.62 -1.79 5.34
N LEU A 226 5.79 -2.27 6.57
CA LEU A 226 4.84 -2.11 7.63
C LEU A 226 5.51 -1.83 9.00
N VAL A 227 5.04 -0.81 9.73
CA VAL A 227 5.43 -0.53 11.12
C VAL A 227 4.18 -0.34 11.99
N PHE A 228 4.09 -1.05 13.10
CA PHE A 228 3.01 -0.93 14.07
C PHE A 228 3.53 -1.09 15.50
N GLN A 229 3.25 -0.10 16.36
CA GLN A 229 3.71 -0.06 17.76
C GLN A 229 5.23 -0.29 17.90
N GLY A 230 6.01 0.33 17.01
CA GLY A 230 7.47 0.21 16.97
C GLY A 230 8.00 -1.10 16.35
N ASN A 231 7.14 -2.08 16.10
CA ASN A 231 7.52 -3.32 15.43
C ASN A 231 7.44 -3.19 13.92
N LYS A 232 8.32 -3.88 13.20
CA LYS A 232 8.39 -3.84 11.74
C LYS A 232 8.04 -5.18 11.14
N ALA A 233 7.29 -5.17 10.04
CA ALA A 233 7.07 -6.33 9.19
C ALA A 233 7.61 -6.03 7.78
N THR A 234 8.29 -7.02 7.18
CA THR A 234 8.85 -6.89 5.83
C THR A 234 7.88 -7.38 4.76
N VAL A 235 8.22 -7.16 3.48
CA VAL A 235 7.50 -7.73 2.33
C VAL A 235 7.28 -9.24 2.50
N LYS A 236 8.31 -9.98 2.95
CA LYS A 236 8.23 -11.41 3.21
C LYS A 236 7.21 -11.75 4.30
N ASP A 237 7.20 -11.02 5.40
CA ASP A 237 6.26 -11.24 6.50
C ASP A 237 4.82 -10.99 6.05
N LEU A 238 4.62 -9.89 5.32
CA LEU A 238 3.32 -9.51 4.77
C LEU A 238 2.78 -10.56 3.78
N ILE A 239 3.61 -11.03 2.84
CA ILE A 239 3.24 -12.10 1.91
C ILE A 239 2.83 -13.35 2.68
N LYS A 240 3.61 -13.75 3.69
CA LYS A 240 3.32 -14.96 4.49
C LYS A 240 2.05 -14.82 5.32
N ALA A 241 1.84 -13.69 5.99
CA ALA A 241 0.65 -13.42 6.79
C ALA A 241 -0.61 -13.50 5.92
N CYS A 242 -0.62 -12.82 4.78
CA CYS A 242 -1.74 -12.85 3.85
C CYS A 242 -1.95 -14.25 3.23
N ALA A 243 -0.87 -14.94 2.86
CA ALA A 243 -0.96 -16.28 2.27
C ALA A 243 -1.44 -17.34 3.27
N ASN A 244 -1.00 -17.29 4.54
CA ASN A 244 -1.24 -18.38 5.49
C ASN A 244 -2.34 -18.08 6.51
N ALA A 245 -2.46 -16.84 6.97
CA ALA A 245 -3.44 -16.48 8.00
C ALA A 245 -4.74 -15.97 7.37
N LYS A 246 -4.67 -15.27 6.22
CA LYS A 246 -5.86 -14.68 5.59
C LYS A 246 -6.53 -15.53 4.50
N GLY A 247 -6.04 -16.72 4.19
CA GLY A 247 -6.68 -17.60 3.20
C GLY A 247 -6.09 -17.55 1.78
N GLY A 248 -4.92 -16.94 1.56
CA GLY A 248 -4.29 -16.95 0.23
C GLY A 248 -3.88 -18.35 -0.24
N VAL A 249 -3.49 -19.21 0.70
CA VAL A 249 -3.15 -20.63 0.54
C VAL A 249 -3.89 -21.45 1.60
N HIS A 250 -3.73 -21.07 2.87
CA HIS A 250 -4.45 -21.64 3.99
C HIS A 250 -5.14 -20.53 4.77
N LEU A 251 -6.27 -20.85 5.41
CA LEU A 251 -6.91 -19.98 6.40
C LEU A 251 -6.52 -20.49 7.79
N GLY A 252 -5.96 -19.62 8.62
CA GLY A 252 -5.41 -20.03 9.91
C GLY A 252 -4.94 -18.87 10.77
N LYS A 253 -4.24 -19.18 11.85
CA LYS A 253 -3.62 -18.18 12.72
C LYS A 253 -2.21 -17.83 12.24
N ALA A 254 -1.71 -16.66 12.63
CA ALA A 254 -0.31 -16.31 12.46
C ALA A 254 0.59 -17.38 13.11
N ARG A 255 1.67 -17.75 12.42
CA ARG A 255 2.61 -18.78 12.90
C ARG A 255 3.80 -18.19 13.63
N ILE A 256 4.13 -16.94 13.34
CA ILE A 256 5.25 -16.21 13.91
C ILE A 256 4.83 -14.78 14.26
N TYR A 257 5.61 -14.15 15.13
CA TYR A 257 5.31 -12.80 15.63
C TYR A 257 5.20 -11.74 14.53
N SER A 258 6.07 -11.80 13.51
CA SER A 258 6.01 -10.86 12.38
C SER A 258 4.75 -10.98 11.52
N GLU A 259 4.14 -12.17 11.44
CA GLU A 259 2.83 -12.34 10.80
C GLU A 259 1.71 -11.76 11.66
N GLN A 260 1.80 -11.89 12.99
CA GLN A 260 0.81 -11.34 13.92
C GLN A 260 0.78 -9.80 13.86
N ILE A 261 1.94 -9.14 13.75
CA ILE A 261 2.03 -7.68 13.56
C ILE A 261 1.18 -7.20 12.37
N VAL A 262 1.16 -7.95 11.28
CA VAL A 262 0.34 -7.62 10.10
C VAL A 262 -1.14 -7.69 10.44
N LEU A 263 -1.56 -8.75 11.15
CA LEU A 263 -2.96 -8.97 11.53
C LEU A 263 -3.44 -7.93 12.54
N ASP A 264 -2.66 -7.67 13.58
CA ASP A 264 -2.96 -6.67 14.61
C ASP A 264 -3.16 -5.31 13.98
N TRP A 265 -2.34 -4.99 12.98
CA TRP A 265 -2.46 -3.71 12.32
C TRP A 265 -3.68 -3.61 11.40
N ASP A 266 -4.06 -4.68 10.70
CA ASP A 266 -5.31 -4.66 9.94
C ASP A 266 -6.54 -4.63 10.84
N GLU A 267 -6.45 -5.12 12.08
CA GLU A 267 -7.52 -4.98 13.06
C GLU A 267 -7.60 -3.54 13.56
N ALA A 268 -6.44 -2.94 13.90
CA ALA A 268 -6.36 -1.60 14.44
C ALA A 268 -6.64 -0.50 13.41
N ILE A 269 -6.21 -0.65 12.15
CA ILE A 269 -6.24 0.42 11.15
C ILE A 269 -7.04 0.02 9.91
N THR A 270 -7.84 0.96 9.42
CA THR A 270 -8.44 0.94 8.08
C THR A 270 -7.98 2.17 7.31
N LEU A 271 -7.55 1.99 6.07
CA LEU A 271 -7.12 3.06 5.16
C LEU A 271 -8.04 3.08 3.95
N MET A 272 -8.75 4.19 3.74
CA MET A 272 -9.73 4.34 2.65
C MET A 272 -10.77 3.21 2.60
N GLY A 273 -11.21 2.73 3.78
CA GLY A 273 -12.13 1.59 3.89
C GLY A 273 -11.49 0.21 3.67
N GLU A 274 -10.19 0.14 3.38
CA GLU A 274 -9.45 -1.10 3.10
C GLU A 274 -8.45 -1.46 4.19
N LYS A 275 -8.05 -2.73 4.22
CA LYS A 275 -7.03 -3.22 5.14
C LYS A 275 -5.62 -2.85 4.64
N PRO A 276 -4.76 -2.18 5.44
CA PRO A 276 -3.44 -1.71 5.01
C PRO A 276 -2.59 -2.79 4.35
N SER A 277 -2.62 -4.02 4.88
CA SER A 277 -1.92 -5.16 4.30
C SER A 277 -2.29 -5.45 2.84
N LEU A 278 -3.56 -5.29 2.47
CA LEU A 278 -4.05 -5.58 1.12
C LEU A 278 -3.63 -4.49 0.14
N ILE A 279 -3.67 -3.22 0.58
CA ILE A 279 -3.14 -2.10 -0.19
C ILE A 279 -1.65 -2.31 -0.46
N ALA A 280 -0.89 -2.75 0.56
CA ALA A 280 0.52 -3.09 0.43
C ALA A 280 0.76 -4.28 -0.52
N ILE A 281 -0.05 -5.35 -0.44
CA ILE A 281 0.03 -6.48 -1.37
C ILE A 281 -0.18 -6.04 -2.82
N ARG A 282 -1.11 -5.12 -3.09
CA ARG A 282 -1.33 -4.59 -4.45
C ARG A 282 -0.04 -3.94 -5.01
N GLY A 283 0.62 -3.09 -4.22
CA GLY A 283 1.90 -2.49 -4.61
C GLY A 283 3.01 -3.53 -4.81
N ILE A 284 3.11 -4.52 -3.91
CA ILE A 284 4.07 -5.64 -4.01
C ILE A 284 3.85 -6.45 -5.28
N CYS A 285 2.59 -6.73 -5.67
CA CYS A 285 2.28 -7.39 -6.93
C CYS A 285 2.87 -6.63 -8.12
N ARG A 286 2.66 -5.32 -8.19
CA ARG A 286 3.15 -4.48 -9.30
C ARG A 286 4.68 -4.42 -9.36
N VAL A 287 5.33 -4.26 -8.21
CA VAL A 287 6.80 -4.31 -8.12
C VAL A 287 7.33 -5.67 -8.58
N ALA A 288 6.72 -6.76 -8.11
CA ALA A 288 7.12 -8.12 -8.47
C ALA A 288 6.94 -8.38 -9.97
N LEU A 289 5.77 -8.06 -10.53
CA LEU A 289 5.49 -8.20 -11.96
C LEU A 289 6.44 -7.39 -12.82
N THR A 290 6.71 -6.14 -12.43
CA THR A 290 7.66 -5.28 -13.16
C THR A 290 9.07 -5.86 -13.14
N GLY A 291 9.54 -6.33 -11.97
CA GLY A 291 10.87 -6.94 -11.83
C GLY A 291 11.02 -8.29 -12.54
N LEU A 292 9.92 -9.01 -12.77
CA LEU A 292 9.90 -10.32 -13.44
C LEU A 292 9.55 -10.26 -14.93
N LYS A 293 9.21 -9.07 -15.44
CA LYS A 293 8.76 -8.85 -16.81
C LYS A 293 9.75 -9.36 -17.85
N ASP A 294 11.03 -9.02 -17.71
CA ASP A 294 12.04 -9.39 -18.70
C ASP A 294 12.24 -10.91 -18.79
N LEU A 295 12.17 -11.61 -17.65
CA LEU A 295 12.22 -13.07 -17.63
C LEU A 295 11.00 -13.68 -18.32
N ALA A 296 9.80 -13.15 -18.07
CA ALA A 296 8.59 -13.62 -18.73
C ALA A 296 8.64 -13.42 -20.26
N LEU A 297 9.12 -12.27 -20.71
CA LEU A 297 9.30 -11.97 -22.13
C LEU A 297 10.33 -12.89 -22.79
N GLU A 298 11.46 -13.15 -22.13
CA GLU A 298 12.50 -14.04 -22.65
C GLU A 298 12.00 -15.49 -22.79
N ILE A 299 11.19 -15.99 -21.85
CA ILE A 299 10.54 -17.32 -21.96
C ILE A 299 9.65 -17.37 -23.21
N MET A 300 8.78 -16.37 -23.40
CA MET A 300 7.86 -16.34 -24.54
C MET A 300 8.58 -16.19 -25.89
N ASN A 301 9.72 -15.50 -25.94
CA ASN A 301 10.48 -15.32 -27.18
C ASN A 301 11.21 -16.58 -27.64
N ARG A 302 11.56 -17.50 -26.72
CA ARG A 302 12.22 -18.78 -27.05
C ARG A 302 11.26 -19.91 -27.41
N ALA A 303 9.97 -19.64 -27.33
CA ALA A 303 8.89 -20.56 -27.68
C ALA A 303 8.65 -20.72 -29.19
N ILE A 304 9.21 -19.78 -29.97
CA ILE A 304 9.02 -19.62 -31.41
C ILE A 304 10.24 -20.19 -32.13
#